data_AF-A0A354FL83-F1
#
_entry.id   AF-A0A354FL83-F1
#
_cell.length_a   1.000
_cell.length_b   1.000
_cell.length_c   1.000
_cell.angle_alpha   90.00
_cell.angle_beta   90.00
_cell.angle_gamma   90.00
#
_symmetry.space_group_name_H-M   'P 1'
#
loop_
_entity.id
_entity.type
_entity.pdbx_description
1 polymer ?
#
loop_
_entity_poly.entity_id
_entity_poly.type
_entity_poly.pdbx_seq_one_letter_code
_entity_poly.pdbx_strand_id
1 'polypeptide(L)'
;MADETPTIKFAQWRPIGVCDNGPPNQRKAQLFSKPDFAIVTAPGVTRENWRQHPEVLKLIRRYAQDVAKLSGEAQAMKRPEIDTIHLVGTILGHTRTPTANAESTEGRVQLFEVKFKDARANKNPRKRRWWLWLVGAISTVLLLGWTISQLSLPLKLGSTTVKPTVGMRQICIPGQGDSFAELQELRRPVLQFLKTLPNWSSLSQIRRVCGSGFRSLQDQQQRTVRCVVAVNREVPELNRSGKAGFAKLRSCADNLCQSGFAGLGPYCPQLGR
;
A
#
# COMPACT_ATOMS: atom_id res chain seq x y z
N MET A 1 49.52 28.56 -13.41
CA MET A 1 50.23 27.34 -13.81
C MET A 1 49.48 26.15 -13.25
N ALA A 2 48.93 25.34 -14.14
CA ALA A 2 48.67 23.90 -14.01
C ALA A 2 47.80 23.54 -15.22
N ASP A 3 48.47 23.18 -16.30
CA ASP A 3 47.87 22.35 -17.33
C ASP A 3 47.74 20.94 -16.73
N GLU A 4 46.51 20.50 -16.51
CA GLU A 4 46.19 19.10 -16.25
C GLU A 4 45.06 18.71 -17.19
N THR A 5 45.41 18.07 -18.30
CA THR A 5 44.42 17.38 -19.13
C THR A 5 43.92 16.15 -18.34
N PRO A 6 42.62 16.05 -18.01
CA PRO A 6 42.14 15.15 -16.95
C PRO A 6 42.20 13.67 -17.37
N THR A 7 42.90 12.87 -16.57
CA THR A 7 43.04 11.41 -16.72
C THR A 7 41.67 10.75 -16.57
N ILE A 8 41.24 10.00 -17.59
CA ILE A 8 39.89 9.47 -17.67
C ILE A 8 39.76 8.22 -16.78
N LYS A 9 38.90 8.35 -15.78
CA LYS A 9 38.56 7.34 -14.76
C LYS A 9 37.58 6.32 -15.37
N PHE A 10 36.87 5.49 -14.59
CA PHE A 10 35.82 4.55 -15.03
C PHE A 10 34.83 5.09 -16.11
N ALA A 11 34.80 6.41 -16.30
CA ALA A 11 34.27 7.19 -17.41
C ALA A 11 34.68 6.81 -18.87
N GLN A 12 35.56 5.84 -19.14
CA GLN A 12 35.77 5.34 -20.53
C GLN A 12 34.92 4.12 -20.92
N TRP A 13 34.18 3.49 -19.98
CA TRP A 13 33.40 2.27 -20.24
C TRP A 13 31.89 2.54 -20.43
N ARG A 14 31.24 1.75 -21.31
CA ARG A 14 29.77 1.73 -21.52
C ARG A 14 29.15 0.47 -20.88
N PRO A 15 28.82 0.45 -19.57
CA PRO A 15 28.11 -0.70 -19.02
C PRO A 15 26.63 -0.65 -19.45
N ILE A 16 26.26 -1.62 -20.26
CA ILE A 16 24.91 -1.92 -20.72
C ILE A 16 24.44 -3.12 -19.90
N GLY A 17 23.69 -2.88 -18.82
CA GLY A 17 23.48 -3.93 -17.81
C GLY A 17 22.84 -3.44 -16.52
N VAL A 18 23.07 -4.17 -15.44
CA VAL A 18 22.58 -3.85 -14.10
C VAL A 18 23.76 -3.68 -13.16
N CYS A 19 23.73 -2.68 -12.28
CA CYS A 19 24.75 -2.47 -11.25
C CYS A 19 24.15 -2.21 -9.87
N ASP A 20 24.92 -2.44 -8.82
CA ASP A 20 24.53 -2.03 -7.47
C ASP A 20 24.77 -0.52 -7.25
N ASN A 21 24.33 -0.03 -6.08
CA ASN A 21 24.45 1.36 -5.66
C ASN A 21 25.73 1.65 -4.85
N GLY A 22 26.74 0.79 -4.91
CA GLY A 22 27.99 0.96 -4.16
C GLY A 22 28.79 2.20 -4.58
N PRO A 23 29.88 2.55 -3.89
CA PRO A 23 30.75 3.66 -4.28
C PRO A 23 31.48 3.35 -5.61
N PRO A 24 31.85 4.36 -6.43
CA PRO A 24 32.29 4.17 -7.83
C PRO A 24 33.39 3.14 -8.09
N ASN A 25 34.30 2.94 -7.13
CA ASN A 25 35.41 1.99 -7.20
C ASN A 25 35.09 0.61 -6.61
N GLN A 26 33.90 0.41 -6.05
CA GLN A 26 33.47 -0.85 -5.44
C GLN A 26 32.18 -1.40 -6.06
N ARG A 27 31.55 -0.63 -6.98
CA ARG A 27 30.34 -1.05 -7.68
C ARG A 27 30.52 -2.37 -8.39
N LYS A 28 29.52 -3.22 -8.24
CA LYS A 28 29.43 -4.49 -8.96
C LYS A 28 28.36 -4.37 -10.02
N ALA A 29 28.66 -4.88 -11.21
CA ALA A 29 27.78 -4.81 -12.36
C ALA A 29 27.78 -6.13 -13.12
N GLN A 30 26.65 -6.43 -13.73
CA GLN A 30 26.48 -7.53 -14.65
C GLN A 30 26.01 -6.96 -16.00
N LEU A 31 26.78 -7.23 -17.05
CA LEU A 31 26.51 -6.75 -18.40
C LEU A 31 25.47 -7.64 -19.08
N PHE A 32 24.53 -7.02 -19.80
CA PHE A 32 23.57 -7.77 -20.61
C PHE A 32 24.29 -8.53 -21.71
N SER A 33 23.86 -9.77 -21.93
CA SER A 33 24.21 -10.51 -23.14
C SER A 33 23.64 -9.80 -24.38
N LYS A 34 24.19 -10.07 -25.56
CA LYS A 34 23.69 -9.54 -26.84
C LYS A 34 22.18 -9.78 -27.04
N PRO A 35 21.61 -10.98 -26.82
CA PRO A 35 20.16 -11.18 -26.98
C PRO A 35 19.34 -10.44 -25.91
N ASP A 36 19.81 -10.39 -24.67
CA ASP A 36 19.13 -9.66 -23.60
C ASP A 36 19.12 -8.15 -23.86
N PHE A 37 20.22 -7.61 -24.38
CA PHE A 37 20.30 -6.21 -24.78
C PHE A 37 19.29 -5.86 -25.88
N ALA A 38 19.05 -6.76 -26.84
CA ALA A 38 18.04 -6.57 -27.88
C ALA A 38 16.63 -6.46 -27.30
N ILE A 39 16.33 -7.14 -26.18
CA ILE A 39 15.05 -7.02 -25.48
C ILE A 39 14.90 -5.64 -24.84
N VAL A 40 15.96 -5.15 -24.18
CA VAL A 40 15.99 -3.84 -23.51
C VAL A 40 15.95 -2.68 -24.49
N THR A 41 16.39 -2.90 -25.72
CA THR A 41 16.42 -1.92 -26.82
C THR A 41 15.43 -2.23 -27.94
N ALA A 42 14.44 -3.08 -27.66
CA ALA A 42 13.42 -3.41 -28.64
C ALA A 42 12.63 -2.15 -29.06
N PRO A 43 12.14 -2.08 -30.31
CA PRO A 43 11.31 -0.97 -30.76
C PRO A 43 10.14 -0.73 -29.81
N GLY A 44 9.94 0.54 -29.44
CA GLY A 44 8.90 0.94 -28.49
C GLY A 44 9.30 0.87 -27.02
N VAL A 45 10.47 0.31 -26.66
CA VAL A 45 11.02 0.40 -25.31
C VAL A 45 11.84 1.68 -25.18
N THR A 46 11.40 2.59 -24.33
CA THR A 46 12.01 3.90 -24.07
C THR A 46 12.34 4.07 -22.59
N ARG A 47 13.10 5.13 -22.28
CA ARG A 47 13.46 5.50 -20.92
C ARG A 47 12.24 5.79 -20.03
N GLU A 48 11.14 6.24 -20.62
CA GLU A 48 9.91 6.63 -19.94
C GLU A 48 8.97 5.45 -19.72
N ASN A 49 8.99 4.47 -20.63
CA ASN A 49 8.01 3.39 -20.64
C ASN A 49 8.59 1.99 -20.33
N TRP A 50 9.91 1.78 -20.22
CA TRP A 50 10.50 0.44 -20.01
C TRP A 50 9.90 -0.34 -18.83
N ARG A 51 9.42 0.36 -17.79
CA ARG A 51 8.72 -0.26 -16.64
C ARG A 51 7.36 -0.87 -16.99
N GLN A 52 6.78 -0.48 -18.11
CA GLN A 52 5.52 -1.01 -18.64
C GLN A 52 5.75 -2.29 -19.45
N HIS A 53 7.00 -2.60 -19.82
CA HIS A 53 7.37 -3.81 -20.55
C HIS A 53 7.75 -4.94 -19.58
N PRO A 54 6.90 -5.98 -19.41
CA PRO A 54 7.13 -7.03 -18.42
C PRO A 54 8.41 -7.84 -18.69
N GLU A 55 8.75 -8.06 -19.96
CA GLU A 55 9.97 -8.79 -20.35
C GLU A 55 11.24 -8.04 -19.96
N VAL A 56 11.24 -6.71 -20.11
CA VAL A 56 12.34 -5.85 -19.67
C VAL A 56 12.49 -5.90 -18.15
N LEU A 57 11.40 -5.79 -17.40
CA LEU A 57 11.43 -5.90 -15.94
C LEU A 57 11.92 -7.26 -15.43
N LYS A 58 11.45 -8.35 -16.04
CA LYS A 58 11.86 -9.71 -15.70
C LYS A 58 13.35 -9.90 -15.94
N LEU A 59 13.84 -9.39 -17.06
CA LEU A 59 15.24 -9.41 -17.42
C LEU A 59 16.11 -8.65 -16.42
N ILE A 60 15.78 -7.38 -16.13
CA ILE A 60 16.54 -6.56 -15.18
C ILE A 60 16.57 -7.21 -13.80
N ARG A 61 15.45 -7.78 -13.32
CA ARG A 61 15.40 -8.47 -12.03
C ARG A 61 16.30 -9.70 -11.99
N ARG A 62 16.39 -10.47 -13.08
CA ARG A 62 17.31 -11.61 -13.18
C ARG A 62 18.76 -11.15 -13.01
N TYR A 63 19.17 -10.13 -13.77
CA TYR A 63 20.51 -9.56 -13.65
C TYR A 63 20.78 -8.94 -12.28
N ALA A 64 19.78 -8.31 -11.66
CA ALA A 64 19.89 -7.78 -10.31
C ALA A 64 20.11 -8.89 -9.26
N GLN A 65 19.53 -10.08 -9.45
CA GLN A 65 19.81 -11.22 -8.58
C GLN A 65 21.26 -11.71 -8.72
N ASP A 66 21.83 -11.64 -9.92
CA ASP A 66 23.24 -11.97 -10.12
C ASP A 66 24.16 -10.90 -9.51
N VAL A 67 23.82 -9.62 -9.67
CA VAL A 67 24.51 -8.51 -8.99
C VAL A 67 24.44 -8.66 -7.46
N ALA A 68 23.32 -9.11 -6.90
CA ALA A 68 23.19 -9.35 -5.46
C ALA A 68 24.20 -10.37 -4.92
N LYS A 69 24.58 -11.37 -5.75
CA LYS A 69 25.61 -12.37 -5.38
C LYS A 69 27.01 -11.78 -5.35
N LEU A 70 27.24 -10.65 -6.04
CA LEU A 70 28.55 -10.00 -6.15
C LEU A 70 28.69 -8.80 -5.20
N SER A 71 27.58 -8.11 -4.92
CA SER A 71 27.54 -6.88 -4.13
C SER A 71 27.82 -7.15 -2.66
N GLY A 72 28.85 -6.49 -2.11
CA GLY A 72 29.19 -6.62 -0.69
C GLY A 72 28.06 -6.15 0.23
N GLU A 73 27.32 -5.11 -0.16
CA GLU A 73 26.14 -4.64 0.58
C GLU A 73 25.04 -5.70 0.61
N ALA A 74 24.75 -6.34 -0.52
CA ALA A 74 23.72 -7.37 -0.60
C ALA A 74 24.13 -8.68 0.09
N GLN A 75 25.40 -9.06 0.02
CA GLN A 75 25.94 -10.24 0.72
C GLN A 75 25.89 -10.09 2.24
N ALA A 76 25.96 -8.86 2.75
CA ALA A 76 25.82 -8.59 4.19
C ALA A 76 24.35 -8.73 4.68
N MET A 77 23.37 -8.80 3.78
CA MET A 77 21.96 -8.97 4.10
C MET A 77 21.61 -10.45 4.29
N LYS A 78 20.71 -10.76 5.23
CA LYS A 78 20.26 -12.14 5.47
C LYS A 78 19.44 -12.69 4.30
N ARG A 79 18.69 -11.82 3.63
CA ARG A 79 17.84 -12.14 2.49
C ARG A 79 17.71 -10.89 1.61
N PRO A 80 18.67 -10.62 0.72
CA PRO A 80 18.62 -9.45 -0.13
C PRO A 80 17.44 -9.50 -1.10
N GLU A 81 16.63 -8.44 -1.09
CA GLU A 81 15.54 -8.19 -2.04
C GLU A 81 15.76 -6.87 -2.75
N ILE A 82 15.35 -6.80 -4.02
CA ILE A 82 15.42 -5.57 -4.82
C ILE A 82 14.43 -4.56 -4.21
N ASP A 83 14.94 -3.43 -3.75
CA ASP A 83 14.14 -2.32 -3.24
C ASP A 83 13.72 -1.40 -4.39
N THR A 84 14.71 -0.89 -5.13
CA THR A 84 14.49 0.03 -6.25
C THR A 84 15.34 -0.33 -7.46
N ILE A 85 14.84 0.03 -8.64
CA ILE A 85 15.54 -0.04 -9.92
C ILE A 85 15.47 1.34 -10.56
N HIS A 86 16.63 1.97 -10.74
CA HIS A 86 16.79 3.26 -11.37
C HIS A 86 17.46 3.10 -12.72
N LEU A 87 16.83 3.61 -13.77
CA LEU A 87 17.47 3.73 -15.08
C LEU A 87 18.40 4.95 -15.06
N VAL A 88 19.68 4.69 -14.94
CA VAL A 88 20.71 5.72 -14.91
C VAL A 88 21.26 5.87 -16.32
N GLY A 89 21.07 7.08 -16.89
CA GLY A 89 21.82 7.49 -18.09
C GLY A 89 23.21 7.95 -17.63
N THR A 90 24.22 7.77 -18.47
CA THR A 90 25.65 8.01 -18.17
C THR A 90 25.95 9.44 -17.69
N ILE A 91 25.77 9.70 -16.39
CA ILE A 91 26.76 9.76 -15.31
C ILE A 91 26.00 10.21 -14.04
N LEU A 92 26.10 9.42 -12.97
CA LEU A 92 25.66 9.86 -11.64
C LEU A 92 26.64 10.93 -11.13
N GLY A 93 26.23 12.21 -11.20
CA GLY A 93 26.86 13.29 -10.43
C GLY A 93 27.08 14.64 -11.12
N HIS A 94 26.95 14.78 -12.44
CA HIS A 94 27.19 16.07 -13.13
C HIS A 94 26.12 16.43 -14.16
N THR A 95 25.87 17.74 -14.30
CA THR A 95 24.70 18.34 -14.93
C THR A 95 24.68 18.34 -16.46
N ARG A 96 25.70 17.84 -17.17
CA ARG A 96 25.70 17.73 -18.65
C ARG A 96 26.96 17.00 -19.12
N THR A 97 26.78 15.84 -19.75
CA THR A 97 27.77 15.22 -20.66
C THR A 97 27.16 15.14 -22.07
N PRO A 98 27.22 16.24 -22.85
CA PRO A 98 26.53 16.32 -24.14
C PRO A 98 27.12 15.40 -25.22
N THR A 99 28.43 15.15 -25.19
CA THR A 99 29.15 14.42 -26.26
C THR A 99 29.04 12.90 -26.15
N ALA A 100 29.00 12.31 -24.95
CA ALA A 100 28.80 10.87 -24.77
C ALA A 100 27.38 10.41 -25.17
N ASN A 101 26.40 11.33 -25.07
CA ASN A 101 25.04 11.11 -25.56
C ASN A 101 24.95 11.25 -27.09
N ALA A 102 25.88 11.96 -27.74
CA ALA A 102 25.89 12.17 -29.19
C ALA A 102 26.35 10.93 -29.97
N GLU A 103 27.28 10.13 -29.43
CA GLU A 103 27.63 8.81 -30.00
C GLU A 103 26.58 7.72 -29.71
N SER A 104 25.57 8.02 -28.92
CA SER A 104 24.38 7.20 -28.76
C SER A 104 23.25 7.91 -29.50
N THR A 105 23.33 7.90 -30.82
CA THR A 105 22.42 8.59 -31.76
C THR A 105 20.92 8.32 -31.55
N GLU A 106 20.54 7.44 -30.61
CA GLU A 106 19.16 7.16 -30.20
C GLU A 106 18.93 7.00 -28.67
N GLY A 107 19.82 7.50 -27.80
CA GLY A 107 19.64 7.41 -26.34
C GLY A 107 19.70 5.98 -25.74
N ARG A 108 20.33 5.04 -26.44
CA ARG A 108 20.42 3.61 -26.10
C ARG A 108 21.59 3.26 -25.16
N VAL A 109 21.78 4.00 -24.08
CA VAL A 109 22.69 3.59 -22.98
C VAL A 109 21.86 3.36 -21.72
N GLN A 110 21.62 2.10 -21.37
CA GLN A 110 20.70 1.71 -20.30
C GLN A 110 21.44 0.91 -19.23
N LEU A 111 22.01 1.63 -18.26
CA LEU A 111 22.49 1.04 -17.02
C LEU A 111 21.35 1.11 -16.00
N PHE A 112 21.03 -0.02 -15.39
CA PHE A 112 20.03 -0.11 -14.32
C PHE A 112 20.73 -0.20 -12.98
N GLU A 113 20.72 0.87 -12.20
CA GLU A 113 21.19 0.86 -10.82
C GLU A 113 20.11 0.24 -9.92
N VAL A 114 20.48 -0.77 -9.14
CA VAL A 114 19.60 -1.44 -8.19
C VAL A 114 20.05 -1.21 -6.77
N LYS A 115 19.07 -1.01 -5.89
CA LYS A 115 19.27 -0.97 -4.44
C LYS A 115 18.68 -2.23 -3.82
N PHE A 116 19.39 -2.79 -2.86
CA PHE A 116 18.92 -3.95 -2.11
C PHE A 116 18.44 -3.53 -0.72
N LYS A 117 17.49 -4.29 -0.19
CA LYS A 117 17.08 -4.24 1.21
C LYS A 117 17.01 -5.64 1.77
N ASP A 118 17.21 -5.76 3.07
CA ASP A 118 16.99 -7.03 3.74
C ASP A 118 15.49 -7.30 3.78
N ALA A 119 15.06 -8.42 3.17
CA ALA A 119 13.68 -8.86 3.28
C ALA A 119 13.40 -9.01 4.77
N ARG A 120 12.39 -8.28 5.28
CA ARG A 120 11.96 -8.42 6.68
C ARG A 120 11.87 -9.91 6.95
N ALA A 121 12.56 -10.39 7.99
CA ALA A 121 12.45 -11.76 8.48
C ALA A 121 11.00 -11.99 8.91
N ASN A 122 10.11 -12.22 7.95
CA ASN A 122 8.69 -12.35 8.19
C ASN A 122 8.41 -13.82 8.47
N LYS A 123 8.97 -14.28 9.58
CA LYS A 123 8.30 -15.28 10.41
C LYS A 123 7.96 -14.56 11.69
N ASN A 124 6.86 -13.82 11.66
CA ASN A 124 6.25 -13.23 12.84
C ASN A 124 6.04 -14.38 13.86
N PRO A 125 6.84 -14.50 14.94
CA PRO A 125 6.76 -15.66 15.84
C PRO A 125 5.41 -15.73 16.56
N ARG A 126 4.67 -14.61 16.56
CA ARG A 126 3.29 -14.49 17.03
C ARG A 126 2.30 -15.43 16.32
N LYS A 127 2.43 -15.69 15.02
CA LYS A 127 1.48 -16.57 14.29
C LYS A 127 1.59 -18.03 14.71
N ARG A 128 2.81 -18.49 15.05
CA ARG A 128 3.05 -19.86 15.54
C ARG A 128 2.57 -20.05 16.98
N ARG A 129 2.74 -19.03 17.85
CA ARG A 129 2.20 -19.05 19.21
C ARG A 129 0.67 -19.01 19.23
N TRP A 130 0.04 -18.20 18.37
CA TRP A 130 -1.43 -18.10 18.32
C TRP A 130 -2.11 -19.44 17.97
N TRP A 131 -1.53 -20.23 17.06
CA TRP A 131 -2.01 -21.58 16.75
C TRP A 131 -1.90 -22.54 17.95
N LEU A 132 -0.83 -22.46 18.75
CA LEU A 132 -0.70 -23.26 19.98
C LEU A 132 -1.74 -22.86 21.04
N TRP A 133 -2.07 -21.57 21.16
CA TRP A 133 -3.15 -21.10 22.04
C TRP A 133 -4.53 -21.61 21.58
N LEU A 134 -4.79 -21.66 20.28
CA LEU A 134 -6.02 -22.21 19.72
C LEU A 134 -6.17 -23.71 20.00
N VAL A 135 -5.11 -24.49 19.78
CA VAL A 135 -5.12 -25.94 20.08
C VAL A 135 -5.30 -26.18 21.58
N GLY A 136 -4.64 -25.40 22.43
CA GLY A 136 -4.85 -25.43 23.88
C GLY A 136 -6.30 -25.15 24.26
N ALA A 137 -6.90 -24.07 23.73
CA ALA A 137 -8.28 -23.70 24.03
C ALA A 137 -9.30 -24.77 23.57
N ILE A 138 -9.10 -25.38 22.39
CA ILE A 138 -9.97 -26.47 21.90
C ILE A 138 -9.85 -27.70 22.81
N SER A 139 -8.65 -28.05 23.25
CA SER A 139 -8.43 -29.17 24.19
C SER A 139 -9.15 -28.95 25.52
N THR A 140 -9.07 -27.73 26.07
CA THR A 140 -9.76 -27.39 27.33
C THR A 140 -11.28 -27.44 27.19
N VAL A 141 -11.84 -26.99 26.06
CA VAL A 141 -13.30 -27.05 25.80
C VAL A 141 -13.78 -28.49 25.63
N LEU A 142 -13.01 -29.35 24.98
CA LEU A 142 -13.35 -30.78 24.85
C LEU A 142 -13.35 -31.49 26.21
N LEU A 143 -12.37 -31.20 27.07
CA LEU A 143 -12.31 -31.73 28.44
C LEU A 143 -13.49 -31.24 29.30
N LEU A 144 -13.86 -29.95 29.18
CA LEU A 144 -15.05 -29.40 29.87
C LEU A 144 -16.36 -29.97 29.32
N GLY A 145 -16.48 -30.19 28.01
CA GLY A 145 -17.65 -30.83 27.40
C GLY A 145 -17.82 -32.28 27.88
N TRP A 146 -16.71 -33.01 28.03
CA TRP A 146 -16.72 -34.38 28.54
C TRP A 146 -17.16 -34.43 30.01
N THR A 147 -16.73 -33.49 30.86
CA THR A 147 -17.15 -33.44 32.27
C THR A 147 -18.61 -33.04 32.43
N ILE A 148 -19.14 -32.17 31.57
CA ILE A 148 -20.56 -31.75 31.58
C ILE A 148 -21.45 -32.90 31.09
N SER A 149 -21.00 -33.73 30.14
CA SER A 149 -21.79 -34.85 29.60
C SER A 149 -21.98 -36.01 30.59
N GLN A 150 -21.22 -36.06 31.68
CA GLN A 150 -21.36 -37.04 32.76
C GLN A 150 -22.23 -36.54 33.93
N LEU A 151 -22.65 -35.27 33.92
CA LEU A 151 -23.49 -34.68 34.96
C LEU A 151 -24.94 -34.63 34.45
N SER A 152 -25.66 -35.75 34.60
CA SER A 152 -27.09 -35.81 34.35
C SER A 152 -27.85 -34.96 35.37
N LEU A 153 -28.04 -33.68 35.08
CA LEU A 153 -28.98 -32.80 35.77
C LEU A 153 -30.20 -32.53 34.88
N PRO A 154 -31.42 -32.57 35.44
CA PRO A 154 -32.63 -32.29 34.68
C PRO A 154 -32.66 -30.81 34.30
N LEU A 155 -32.59 -30.54 33.00
CA LEU A 155 -32.68 -29.19 32.47
C LEU A 155 -34.12 -28.69 32.62
N LYS A 156 -34.40 -27.99 33.73
CA LYS A 156 -35.61 -27.16 33.82
C LYS A 156 -35.52 -26.11 32.72
N LEU A 157 -36.48 -26.14 31.81
CA LEU A 157 -36.73 -25.11 30.80
C LEU A 157 -37.06 -23.80 31.51
N GLY A 158 -36.02 -23.04 31.85
CA GLY A 158 -36.14 -21.65 32.27
C GLY A 158 -36.23 -20.81 31.00
N SER A 159 -37.42 -20.33 30.68
CA SER A 159 -37.65 -19.29 29.68
C SER A 159 -36.77 -18.08 30.02
N THR A 160 -35.67 -17.90 29.29
CA THR A 160 -34.93 -16.64 29.33
C THR A 160 -35.68 -15.63 28.50
N THR A 161 -36.46 -14.85 29.23
CA THR A 161 -36.95 -13.53 28.86
C THR A 161 -35.94 -12.78 28.00
N VAL A 162 -36.38 -12.43 26.79
CA VAL A 162 -35.77 -11.39 25.97
C VAL A 162 -35.68 -10.14 26.83
N LYS A 163 -34.48 -9.80 27.29
CA LYS A 163 -34.24 -8.49 27.88
C LYS A 163 -34.34 -7.47 26.75
N PRO A 164 -35.29 -6.51 26.78
CA PRO A 164 -35.20 -5.35 25.93
C PRO A 164 -34.10 -4.49 26.54
N THR A 165 -32.91 -4.55 25.97
CA THR A 165 -31.85 -3.62 26.35
C THR A 165 -32.28 -2.24 25.86
N VAL A 166 -32.72 -1.42 26.80
CA VAL A 166 -32.68 0.06 26.84
C VAL A 166 -32.40 0.69 25.48
N GLY A 167 -33.44 1.25 24.86
CA GLY A 167 -33.48 1.71 23.48
C GLY A 167 -32.20 2.40 22.99
N MET A 168 -31.37 1.65 22.28
CA MET A 168 -30.43 2.24 21.33
C MET A 168 -31.30 2.83 20.23
N ARG A 169 -31.40 4.17 20.20
CA ARG A 169 -31.98 4.88 19.05
C ARG A 169 -31.26 4.37 17.81
N GLN A 170 -32.02 3.80 16.90
CA GLN A 170 -31.54 3.38 15.59
C GLN A 170 -31.17 4.66 14.84
N ILE A 171 -29.87 4.89 14.64
CA ILE A 171 -29.35 6.15 14.11
C ILE A 171 -29.20 6.04 12.61
N CYS A 172 -28.86 4.85 12.12
CA CYS A 172 -28.90 4.56 10.71
C CYS A 172 -29.84 3.36 10.49
N ILE A 173 -30.47 3.25 9.31
CA ILE A 173 -31.45 2.20 9.02
C ILE A 173 -30.86 0.81 9.35
N PRO A 174 -31.62 -0.18 9.86
CA PRO A 174 -31.07 -1.50 10.14
C PRO A 174 -30.34 -2.07 8.91
N GLY A 175 -29.05 -2.40 9.07
CA GLY A 175 -28.16 -2.76 7.96
C GLY A 175 -27.36 -1.58 7.35
N GLN A 176 -27.43 -0.39 7.94
CA GLN A 176 -26.73 0.82 7.50
C GLN A 176 -26.02 1.62 8.62
N GLY A 177 -25.52 1.02 9.71
CA GLY A 177 -24.50 1.74 10.52
C GLY A 177 -24.82 2.03 11.98
N ASP A 178 -25.41 1.11 12.72
CA ASP A 178 -25.61 1.28 14.17
C ASP A 178 -24.43 0.77 15.01
N SER A 179 -23.48 0.08 14.37
CA SER A 179 -22.28 -0.48 15.00
C SER A 179 -20.98 0.02 14.37
N PHE A 180 -19.88 -0.11 15.13
CA PHE A 180 -18.53 0.24 14.68
C PHE A 180 -18.17 -0.44 13.34
N ALA A 181 -18.57 -1.70 13.18
CA ALA A 181 -18.30 -2.50 11.97
C ALA A 181 -19.12 -2.02 10.77
N GLU A 182 -20.39 -1.67 10.99
CA GLU A 182 -21.28 -1.21 9.91
C GLU A 182 -20.89 0.17 9.38
N LEU A 183 -20.51 1.11 10.25
CA LEU A 183 -20.01 2.44 9.84
C LEU A 183 -18.71 2.34 9.03
N GLN A 184 -17.90 1.31 9.29
CA GLN A 184 -16.70 1.03 8.50
C GLN A 184 -17.06 0.44 7.14
N GLU A 185 -17.99 -0.51 7.09
CA GLU A 185 -18.44 -1.13 5.83
C GLU A 185 -19.12 -0.12 4.90
N LEU A 186 -19.89 0.82 5.41
CA LEU A 186 -20.50 1.89 4.58
C LEU A 186 -19.48 2.79 3.89
N ARG A 187 -18.32 3.03 4.53
CA ARG A 187 -17.25 3.89 3.96
C ARG A 187 -16.35 3.15 2.98
N ARG A 188 -16.31 1.82 3.06
CA ARG A 188 -15.45 0.97 2.24
C ARG A 188 -15.64 1.15 0.72
N PRO A 189 -16.86 1.14 0.15
CA PRO A 189 -17.04 1.32 -1.30
C PRO A 189 -16.67 2.74 -1.75
N VAL A 190 -16.96 3.76 -0.94
CA VAL A 190 -16.55 5.15 -1.19
C VAL A 190 -15.03 5.27 -1.19
N LEU A 191 -14.34 4.64 -0.23
CA LEU A 191 -12.88 4.58 -0.20
C LEU A 191 -12.26 3.87 -1.40
N GLN A 192 -12.87 2.77 -1.84
CA GLN A 192 -12.41 2.04 -3.02
C GLN A 192 -12.50 2.93 -4.26
N PHE A 193 -13.61 3.64 -4.44
CA PHE A 193 -13.76 4.60 -5.52
C PHE A 193 -12.74 5.75 -5.41
N LEU A 194 -12.57 6.34 -4.24
CA LEU A 194 -11.60 7.43 -4.08
C LEU A 194 -10.17 7.00 -4.45
N LYS A 195 -9.82 5.72 -4.25
CA LYS A 195 -8.52 5.17 -4.65
C LYS A 195 -8.34 5.00 -6.16
N THR A 196 -9.42 4.94 -6.95
CA THR A 196 -9.33 4.88 -8.41
C THR A 196 -9.07 6.26 -9.04
N LEU A 197 -9.29 7.34 -8.29
CA LEU A 197 -9.03 8.70 -8.76
C LEU A 197 -7.52 9.04 -8.75
N PRO A 198 -7.07 10.05 -9.52
CA PRO A 198 -5.68 10.51 -9.53
C PRO A 198 -5.14 10.94 -8.14
N ASN A 199 -3.83 10.88 -7.93
CA ASN A 199 -3.19 11.19 -6.64
C ASN A 199 -2.95 12.69 -6.43
N TRP A 200 -4.02 13.49 -6.33
CA TRP A 200 -3.92 14.90 -5.97
C TRP A 200 -3.89 15.11 -4.46
N SER A 201 -3.36 16.25 -4.02
CA SER A 201 -3.21 16.59 -2.59
C SER A 201 -4.56 16.58 -1.86
N SER A 202 -5.62 17.15 -2.45
CA SER A 202 -6.96 17.16 -1.86
C SER A 202 -7.56 15.76 -1.74
N LEU A 203 -7.47 14.94 -2.79
CA LEU A 203 -7.95 13.54 -2.79
C LEU A 203 -7.21 12.66 -1.77
N SER A 204 -5.91 12.90 -1.56
CA SER A 204 -5.13 12.20 -0.53
C SER A 204 -5.64 12.49 0.90
N GLN A 205 -6.13 13.71 1.14
CA GLN A 205 -6.69 14.11 2.42
C GLN A 205 -8.06 13.47 2.64
N ILE A 206 -8.93 13.44 1.62
CA ILE A 206 -10.24 12.78 1.69
C ILE A 206 -10.08 11.28 2.00
N ARG A 207 -9.15 10.59 1.32
CA ARG A 207 -8.88 9.16 1.56
C ARG A 207 -8.47 8.87 3.00
N ARG A 208 -7.72 9.79 3.64
CA ARG A 208 -7.35 9.68 5.06
C ARG A 208 -8.54 9.92 5.98
N VAL A 209 -9.40 10.90 5.67
CA VAL A 209 -10.60 11.19 6.46
C VAL A 209 -11.58 10.01 6.40
N CYS A 210 -11.79 9.45 5.22
CA CYS A 210 -12.70 8.33 4.99
C CYS A 210 -12.14 6.96 5.43
N GLY A 211 -10.82 6.84 5.67
CA GLY A 211 -10.05 5.59 5.91
C GLY A 211 -10.42 4.78 7.17
N SER A 212 -9.60 3.79 7.54
CA SER A 212 -9.75 2.92 8.74
C SER A 212 -8.69 3.19 9.84
N GLY A 213 -9.02 2.96 11.12
CA GLY A 213 -8.05 2.95 12.24
C GLY A 213 -8.49 3.72 13.51
N PHE A 214 -9.59 3.34 14.16
CA PHE A 214 -10.29 4.22 15.13
C PHE A 214 -10.44 3.65 16.53
N ARG A 215 -10.59 4.57 17.50
CA ARG A 215 -10.53 4.32 18.94
C ARG A 215 -11.89 4.25 19.63
N SER A 216 -12.97 4.79 19.03
CA SER A 216 -14.32 4.79 19.61
C SER A 216 -15.45 4.86 18.57
N LEU A 217 -16.70 4.60 18.99
CA LEU A 217 -17.89 4.78 18.17
C LEU A 217 -18.17 6.26 17.84
N GLN A 218 -17.91 7.16 18.79
CA GLN A 218 -18.07 8.60 18.57
C GLN A 218 -17.08 9.12 17.51
N ASP A 219 -15.83 8.64 17.52
CA ASP A 219 -14.84 8.96 16.48
C ASP A 219 -15.28 8.47 15.09
N GLN A 220 -15.90 7.30 15.04
CA GLN A 220 -16.45 6.72 13.82
C GLN A 220 -17.58 7.58 13.26
N GLN A 221 -18.54 7.97 14.10
CA GLN A 221 -19.66 8.83 13.74
C GLN A 221 -19.20 10.20 13.22
N GLN A 222 -18.27 10.86 13.93
CA GLN A 222 -17.69 12.14 13.48
C GLN A 222 -17.00 12.02 12.13
N ARG A 223 -16.24 10.94 11.91
CA ARG A 223 -15.53 10.73 10.64
C ARG A 223 -16.46 10.36 9.49
N THR A 224 -17.55 9.65 9.76
CA THR A 224 -18.60 9.39 8.76
C THR A 224 -19.14 10.71 8.20
N VAL A 225 -19.50 11.65 9.08
CA VAL A 225 -19.98 12.98 8.66
C VAL A 225 -18.87 13.77 7.93
N ARG A 226 -17.65 13.80 8.47
CA ARG A 226 -16.51 14.50 7.81
C ARG A 226 -16.16 13.92 6.45
N CYS A 227 -16.29 12.60 6.26
CA CYS A 227 -16.05 11.94 4.98
C CYS A 227 -17.07 12.41 3.94
N VAL A 228 -18.35 12.46 4.29
CA VAL A 228 -19.41 12.95 3.39
C VAL A 228 -19.17 14.41 3.01
N VAL A 229 -18.86 15.29 3.97
CA VAL A 229 -18.55 16.70 3.71
C VAL A 229 -17.35 16.84 2.76
N ALA A 230 -16.27 16.09 3.00
CA ALA A 230 -15.06 16.19 2.18
C ALA A 230 -15.30 15.66 0.75
N VAL A 231 -16.10 14.60 0.58
CA VAL A 231 -16.45 14.06 -0.73
C VAL A 231 -17.38 15.01 -1.50
N ASN A 232 -18.36 15.63 -0.84
CA ASN A 232 -19.25 16.60 -1.49
C ASN A 232 -18.47 17.77 -2.09
N ARG A 233 -17.48 18.28 -1.36
CA ARG A 233 -16.68 19.44 -1.77
C ARG A 233 -15.75 19.15 -2.95
N GLU A 234 -15.10 17.99 -2.94
CA GLU A 234 -13.97 17.70 -3.84
C GLU A 234 -14.32 16.72 -4.96
N VAL A 235 -15.42 15.97 -4.82
CA VAL A 235 -15.90 14.98 -5.81
C VAL A 235 -17.41 15.10 -5.98
N PRO A 236 -17.93 16.22 -6.52
CA PRO A 236 -19.37 16.49 -6.63
C PRO A 236 -20.12 15.45 -7.48
N GLU A 237 -19.42 14.76 -8.39
CA GLU A 237 -19.97 13.68 -9.20
C GLU A 237 -20.42 12.47 -8.36
N LEU A 238 -19.77 12.19 -7.23
CA LEU A 238 -20.22 11.14 -6.30
C LEU A 238 -21.52 11.53 -5.61
N ASN A 239 -21.64 12.81 -5.27
CA ASN A 239 -22.83 13.36 -4.63
C ASN A 239 -24.04 13.34 -5.57
N ARG A 240 -23.86 13.78 -6.83
CA ARG A 240 -24.94 13.81 -7.82
C ARG A 240 -25.41 12.43 -8.27
N SER A 241 -24.47 11.48 -8.44
CA SER A 241 -24.79 10.17 -9.00
C SER A 241 -25.14 9.11 -7.96
N GLY A 242 -24.88 9.35 -6.67
CA GLY A 242 -25.06 8.36 -5.60
C GLY A 242 -24.20 7.10 -5.75
N LYS A 243 -23.25 7.08 -6.69
CA LYS A 243 -22.41 5.92 -7.02
C LYS A 243 -21.51 5.50 -5.86
N ALA A 244 -20.97 4.28 -5.95
CA ALA A 244 -20.04 3.71 -4.96
C ALA A 244 -20.59 3.67 -3.52
N GLY A 245 -21.91 3.52 -3.36
CA GLY A 245 -22.56 3.46 -2.06
C GLY A 245 -22.65 4.81 -1.33
N PHE A 246 -22.29 5.92 -1.99
CA PHE A 246 -22.26 7.24 -1.36
C PHE A 246 -23.63 7.70 -0.87
N ALA A 247 -24.71 7.35 -1.58
CA ALA A 247 -26.08 7.66 -1.14
C ALA A 247 -26.42 7.06 0.24
N LYS A 248 -25.98 5.83 0.50
CA LYS A 248 -26.20 5.17 1.81
C LYS A 248 -25.37 5.82 2.91
N LEU A 249 -24.12 6.17 2.60
CA LEU A 249 -23.23 6.86 3.53
C LEU A 249 -23.75 8.26 3.89
N ARG A 250 -24.26 8.99 2.90
CA ARG A 250 -24.88 10.31 3.06
C ARG A 250 -26.13 10.24 3.93
N SER A 251 -27.04 9.30 3.64
CA SER A 251 -28.24 9.06 4.46
C SER A 251 -27.90 8.80 5.94
N CYS A 252 -26.90 7.96 6.21
CA CYS A 252 -26.46 7.72 7.60
C CYS A 252 -25.83 8.98 8.24
N ALA A 253 -25.08 9.79 7.48
CA ALA A 253 -24.55 11.06 7.98
C ALA A 253 -25.65 12.10 8.29
N ASP A 254 -26.69 12.18 7.47
CA ASP A 254 -27.84 13.06 7.69
C ASP A 254 -28.58 12.66 8.98
N ASN A 255 -28.83 11.36 9.20
CA ASN A 255 -29.46 10.88 10.42
C ASN A 255 -28.60 11.07 11.67
N LEU A 256 -27.27 10.91 11.55
CA LEU A 256 -26.32 11.22 12.63
C LEU A 256 -26.41 12.69 13.04
N CYS A 257 -26.55 13.59 12.07
CA CYS A 257 -26.67 15.02 12.31
C CYS A 257 -28.02 15.41 12.92
N GLN A 258 -29.11 14.75 12.53
CA GLN A 258 -30.43 14.94 13.13
C GLN A 258 -30.51 14.40 14.56
N SER A 259 -29.73 13.36 14.87
CA SER A 259 -29.72 12.72 16.19
C SER A 259 -28.99 13.53 17.28
N GLY A 260 -28.29 14.61 16.92
CA GLY A 260 -27.71 15.56 17.89
C GLY A 260 -26.47 15.06 18.65
N PHE A 261 -25.67 14.16 18.07
CA PHE A 261 -24.46 13.65 18.76
C PHE A 261 -23.42 14.75 19.04
N ALA A 262 -22.83 14.67 20.24
CA ALA A 262 -21.79 15.59 20.68
C ALA A 262 -20.56 15.56 19.74
N GLY A 263 -20.15 16.75 19.29
CA GLY A 263 -18.98 16.96 18.42
C GLY A 263 -19.25 16.85 16.91
N LEU A 264 -20.49 16.65 16.48
CA LEU A 264 -20.89 16.73 15.06
C LEU A 264 -21.26 18.15 14.60
N GLY A 265 -21.60 19.04 15.53
CA GLY A 265 -22.11 20.40 15.27
C GLY A 265 -21.33 21.23 14.22
N PRO A 266 -19.99 21.23 14.21
CA PRO A 266 -19.22 21.97 13.20
C PRO A 266 -19.35 21.42 11.78
N TYR A 267 -19.72 20.14 11.62
CA TYR A 267 -19.70 19.43 10.34
C TYR A 267 -21.10 19.30 9.71
N CYS A 268 -22.15 19.15 10.52
CA CYS A 268 -23.51 18.97 10.04
C CYS A 268 -24.04 20.08 9.12
N PRO A 269 -23.79 21.38 9.37
CA PRO A 269 -24.20 22.46 8.47
C PRO A 269 -23.54 22.42 7.10
N GLN A 270 -22.46 21.64 6.95
CA GLN A 270 -21.68 21.54 5.72
C GLN A 270 -22.13 20.36 4.83
N LEU A 271 -23.08 19.52 5.27
CA LEU A 271 -23.58 18.39 4.47
C LEU A 271 -24.40 18.84 3.24
N GLY A 272 -25.07 20.00 3.33
CA GLY A 272 -25.88 20.58 2.26
C GLY A 272 -25.14 21.56 1.34
N ARG A 273 -23.83 21.76 1.54
CA ARG A 273 -22.96 22.61 0.72
C ARG A 273 -22.05 21.73 -0.14
#